data_AF-A0A5E4K3F4-F1
#
_entry.id   AF-A0A5E4K3F4-F1
#
_cell.length_a   1.000
_cell.length_b   1.000
_cell.length_c   1.000
_cell.angle_alpha   90.00
_cell.angle_beta   90.00
_cell.angle_gamma   90.00
#
_symmetry.space_group_name_H-M   'P 1'
#
loop_
_entity.id
_entity.type
_entity.pdbx_description
1 polymer ?
#
loop_
_entity_poly.entity_id
_entity_poly.type
_entity_poly.pdbx_seq_one_letter_code
_entity_poly.pdbx_strand_id
1 'polypeptide(L)'
;MGVIRGFFLVIVSILLFFSLFFSIILMSFSSSLNYNNVQIEATGIIKEVISQNASLTSFADDAYPFIQIYCKNNSNYIIRTGGYNLTISCTYALQGKDAIIDEAIKGLIHEVYYRQYDCDFIHCFKQNELPLFVISEKSHIFWENAFYISVLACLILLAGAFFLIKNKRNFLILTGVLMTLISLPFFKINSLISFISDKTIFKIVSVFFSGTKTASLLFLILGIALIIFGIVLRIIEKKQKTINQKDVKKSTKRKSK
;
A
#
# COMPACT_ATOMS: atom_id res chain seq x y z
N MET A 1 18.91 -25.57 -28.22
CA MET A 1 18.97 -24.65 -27.04
C MET A 1 17.85 -23.59 -26.98
N GLY A 2 17.22 -23.20 -28.10
CA GLY A 2 16.18 -22.15 -28.08
C GLY A 2 14.91 -22.51 -27.28
N VAL A 3 14.43 -23.76 -27.39
CA VAL A 3 13.19 -24.22 -26.75
C VAL A 3 13.29 -24.22 -25.22
N ILE A 4 14.37 -24.77 -24.66
CA ILE A 4 14.60 -24.83 -23.21
C ILE A 4 14.64 -23.42 -22.61
N ARG A 5 15.38 -22.50 -23.26
CA ARG A 5 15.45 -21.10 -22.82
C ARG A 5 14.10 -20.39 -22.90
N GLY A 6 13.31 -20.68 -23.93
CA GLY A 6 11.94 -20.16 -24.06
C GLY A 6 11.03 -20.67 -22.95
N PHE A 7 11.11 -21.96 -22.62
CA PHE A 7 10.34 -22.56 -21.53
C PHE A 7 10.66 -21.93 -20.17
N PHE A 8 11.95 -21.81 -19.82
CA PHE A 8 12.37 -21.13 -18.58
C PHE A 8 11.95 -19.66 -18.55
N LEU A 9 11.97 -18.97 -19.69
CA LEU A 9 11.50 -17.58 -19.78
C LEU A 9 10.03 -17.47 -19.37
N VAL A 10 9.17 -18.39 -19.83
CA VAL A 10 7.74 -18.39 -19.50
C VAL A 10 7.54 -18.60 -18.00
N ILE A 11 8.22 -19.59 -17.40
CA ILE A 11 8.14 -19.85 -15.95
C ILE A 11 8.57 -18.63 -15.15
N VAL A 12 9.74 -18.06 -15.46
CA VAL A 12 10.26 -16.88 -14.76
C VAL A 12 9.33 -15.67 -14.95
N SER A 13 8.70 -15.51 -16.11
CA SER A 13 7.74 -14.42 -16.35
C SER A 13 6.47 -14.57 -15.52
N ILE A 14 5.96 -15.80 -15.35
CA ILE A 14 4.80 -16.07 -14.49
C ILE A 14 5.14 -15.79 -13.03
N LEU A 15 6.30 -16.27 -12.55
CA LEU A 15 6.76 -15.99 -11.19
C LEU A 15 6.97 -14.49 -10.95
N LEU A 16 7.56 -13.80 -11.91
CA LEU A 16 7.76 -12.35 -11.85
C LEU A 16 6.41 -11.61 -11.82
N PHE A 17 5.41 -12.07 -12.57
CA PHE A 17 4.06 -11.51 -12.54
C PHE A 17 3.45 -11.59 -11.14
N PHE A 18 3.46 -12.77 -10.52
CA PHE A 18 2.92 -12.95 -9.17
C PHE A 18 3.73 -12.18 -8.11
N SER A 19 5.06 -12.16 -8.25
CA SER A 19 5.92 -11.40 -7.35
C SER A 19 5.63 -9.89 -7.41
N LEU A 20 5.47 -9.33 -8.61
CA LEU A 20 5.12 -7.91 -8.78
C LEU A 20 3.70 -7.61 -8.30
N PHE A 21 2.74 -8.50 -8.56
CA PHE A 21 1.38 -8.40 -8.03
C PHE A 21 1.38 -8.36 -6.50
N PHE A 22 2.13 -9.26 -5.86
CA PHE A 22 2.25 -9.29 -4.40
C PHE A 22 2.95 -8.04 -3.87
N SER A 23 4.01 -7.54 -4.53
CA SER A 23 4.66 -6.29 -4.15
C SER A 23 3.71 -5.08 -4.16
N ILE A 24 2.77 -5.00 -5.11
CA ILE A 24 1.76 -3.93 -5.12
C ILE A 24 0.82 -4.04 -3.94
N ILE A 25 0.39 -5.26 -3.57
CA ILE A 25 -0.45 -5.48 -2.38
C ILE A 25 0.29 -5.05 -1.12
N LEU A 26 1.53 -5.51 -0.93
CA LEU A 26 2.33 -5.18 0.24
C LEU A 26 2.57 -3.67 0.37
N MET A 27 2.90 -3.01 -0.75
CA MET A 27 3.05 -1.56 -0.78
C MET A 27 1.75 -0.84 -0.45
N SER A 28 0.62 -1.35 -0.95
CA SER A 28 -0.70 -0.78 -0.66
C SER A 28 -1.01 -0.88 0.83
N PHE A 29 -0.75 -2.05 1.44
CA PHE A 29 -0.97 -2.27 2.87
C PHE A 29 -0.07 -1.39 3.74
N SER A 30 1.23 -1.35 3.43
CA SER A 30 2.16 -0.45 4.13
C SER A 30 1.74 1.01 4.00
N SER A 31 1.44 1.49 2.80
CA SER A 31 0.99 2.88 2.60
C SER A 31 -0.33 3.18 3.30
N SER A 32 -1.27 2.23 3.32
CA SER A 32 -2.55 2.35 4.03
C SER A 32 -2.40 2.45 5.54
N LEU A 33 -1.41 1.77 6.08
CA LEU A 33 -1.13 1.73 7.52
C LEU A 33 -0.29 2.90 8.01
N ASN A 34 0.04 3.87 7.15
CA ASN A 34 0.65 5.10 7.64
C ASN A 34 -0.32 5.80 8.61
N TYR A 35 0.18 6.27 9.75
CA TYR A 35 -0.61 6.91 10.81
C TYR A 35 -1.65 7.91 10.29
N ASN A 36 -1.28 8.79 9.36
CA ASN A 36 -2.19 9.79 8.83
C ASN A 36 -3.38 9.16 8.10
N ASN A 37 -3.13 8.10 7.33
CA ASN A 37 -4.17 7.37 6.60
C ASN A 37 -5.05 6.57 7.56
N VAL A 38 -4.43 5.88 8.54
CA VAL A 38 -5.15 5.16 9.58
C VAL A 38 -6.04 6.10 10.39
N GLN A 39 -5.53 7.26 10.79
CA GLN A 39 -6.30 8.24 11.55
C GLN A 39 -7.54 8.71 10.78
N ILE A 40 -7.41 9.04 9.50
CA ILE A 40 -8.52 9.50 8.67
C ILE A 40 -9.57 8.39 8.49
N GLU A 41 -9.13 7.21 8.05
CA GLU A 41 -10.03 6.11 7.67
C GLU A 41 -10.64 5.41 8.90
N ALA A 42 -9.83 5.15 9.94
CA ALA A 42 -10.31 4.48 11.15
C ALA A 42 -11.25 5.39 11.96
N THR A 43 -11.08 6.72 11.93
CA THR A 43 -12.02 7.64 12.60
C THR A 43 -13.43 7.47 12.04
N GLY A 44 -13.59 7.40 10.72
CA GLY A 44 -14.90 7.19 10.09
C GLY A 44 -15.55 5.88 10.50
N ILE A 45 -14.77 4.79 10.50
CA ILE A 45 -15.25 3.45 10.86
C ILE A 45 -15.62 3.36 12.34
N ILE A 46 -14.75 3.86 13.22
CA ILE A 46 -14.98 3.82 14.66
C ILE A 46 -16.19 4.68 15.02
N LYS A 47 -16.35 5.88 14.43
CA LYS A 47 -17.56 6.70 14.62
C LYS A 47 -18.82 5.92 14.26
N GLU A 48 -18.84 5.26 13.11
CA GLU A 48 -20.02 4.50 12.67
C GLU A 48 -20.34 3.32 13.60
N VAL A 49 -19.31 2.58 14.03
CA VAL A 49 -19.47 1.47 15.00
C VAL A 49 -19.98 1.99 16.35
N ILE A 50 -19.48 3.14 16.80
CA ILE A 50 -19.91 3.79 18.03
C ILE A 50 -21.35 4.29 17.92
N SER A 51 -21.73 4.91 16.80
CA SER A 51 -23.11 5.35 16.58
C SER A 51 -24.10 4.19 16.53
N GLN A 52 -23.67 3.01 16.08
CA GLN A 52 -24.49 1.79 16.08
C GLN A 52 -24.57 1.13 17.47
N ASN A 53 -23.56 1.32 18.32
CA ASN A 53 -23.52 0.78 19.68
C ASN A 53 -23.92 1.87 20.70
N ALA A 54 -25.19 1.85 21.12
CA ALA A 54 -25.80 2.84 22.03
C ALA A 54 -25.06 3.11 23.36
N SER A 55 -24.05 2.32 23.73
CA SER A 55 -23.33 2.38 25.01
C SER A 55 -22.34 3.56 25.14
N LEU A 56 -21.81 4.09 24.04
CA LEU A 56 -20.82 5.17 24.08
C LEU A 56 -21.46 6.56 24.00
N THR A 57 -22.56 6.67 23.25
CA THR A 57 -23.40 7.87 23.24
C THR A 57 -24.02 8.11 24.61
N SER A 58 -24.54 7.06 25.27
CA SER A 58 -25.05 7.18 26.64
C SER A 58 -23.96 7.58 27.64
N PHE A 59 -22.76 7.00 27.54
CA PHE A 59 -21.63 7.41 28.38
C PHE A 59 -21.27 8.88 28.19
N ALA A 60 -21.23 9.37 26.94
CA ALA A 60 -20.95 10.77 26.65
C ALA A 60 -22.06 11.68 27.22
N ASP A 61 -23.33 11.27 27.12
CA ASP A 61 -24.46 12.02 27.65
C ASP A 61 -24.40 12.16 29.18
N ASP A 62 -24.07 11.07 29.87
CA ASP A 62 -23.99 11.03 31.33
C ASP A 62 -22.74 11.72 31.89
N ALA A 63 -21.60 11.57 31.20
CA ALA A 63 -20.32 12.12 31.65
C ALA A 63 -20.15 13.61 31.32
N TYR A 64 -20.84 14.13 30.30
CA TYR A 64 -20.63 15.49 29.79
C TYR A 64 -20.76 16.60 30.85
N PRO A 65 -21.80 16.63 31.72
CA PRO A 65 -21.91 17.66 32.75
C PRO A 65 -20.73 17.66 33.72
N PHE A 66 -20.22 16.48 34.07
CA PHE A 66 -19.06 16.34 34.96
C PHE A 66 -17.78 16.82 34.28
N ILE A 67 -17.59 16.49 33.00
CA ILE A 67 -16.45 16.96 32.20
C ILE A 67 -16.44 18.48 32.13
N GLN A 68 -17.59 19.12 31.89
CA GLN A 68 -17.69 20.58 31.84
C GLN A 68 -17.28 21.24 33.16
N ILE A 69 -17.70 20.69 34.30
CA ILE A 69 -17.34 21.23 35.62
C ILE A 69 -15.84 21.05 35.87
N TYR A 70 -15.31 19.86 35.58
CA TYR A 70 -13.89 19.56 35.76
C TYR A 70 -13.00 20.48 34.91
N CYS A 71 -13.40 20.74 33.67
CA CYS A 71 -12.66 21.55 32.70
C CYS A 71 -12.65 23.06 32.97
N LYS A 72 -13.42 23.55 33.96
CA LYS A 72 -13.28 24.94 34.41
C LYS A 72 -11.96 25.22 35.10
N ASN A 73 -11.40 24.21 35.76
CA ASN A 73 -10.21 24.35 36.62
C ASN A 73 -8.99 23.57 36.10
N ASN A 74 -9.15 22.79 35.03
CA ASN A 74 -8.11 21.89 34.52
C ASN A 74 -7.94 22.07 33.01
N SER A 75 -6.74 21.78 32.51
CA SER A 75 -6.43 21.84 31.07
C SER A 75 -6.83 20.56 30.32
N ASN A 76 -6.76 19.41 30.98
CA ASN A 76 -6.98 18.10 30.36
C ASN A 76 -7.83 17.20 31.26
N TYR A 77 -8.73 16.42 30.66
CA TYR A 77 -9.52 15.37 31.31
C TYR A 77 -9.03 14.00 30.85
N ILE A 78 -8.85 13.06 31.77
CA ILE A 78 -8.34 11.70 31.47
C ILE A 78 -9.48 10.70 31.64
N ILE A 79 -9.86 10.03 30.55
CA ILE A 79 -10.81 8.92 30.57
C ILE A 79 -10.04 7.61 30.63
N ARG A 80 -10.34 6.78 31.64
CA ARG A 80 -9.81 5.43 31.76
C ARG A 80 -10.87 4.44 31.35
N THR A 81 -10.77 3.85 30.16
CA THR A 81 -11.72 2.86 29.67
C THR A 81 -11.01 1.74 28.91
N GLY A 82 -11.38 0.49 29.17
CA GLY A 82 -10.81 -0.68 28.48
C GLY A 82 -9.29 -0.83 28.58
N GLY A 83 -8.66 -0.28 29.64
CA GLY A 83 -7.21 -0.27 29.80
C GLY A 83 -6.47 0.83 29.02
N TYR A 84 -7.19 1.74 28.37
CA TYR A 84 -6.62 2.90 27.67
C TYR A 84 -6.80 4.18 28.51
N ASN A 85 -5.79 5.06 28.47
CA ASN A 85 -5.83 6.37 29.11
C ASN A 85 -6.01 7.44 28.02
N LEU A 86 -7.26 7.83 27.75
CA LEU A 86 -7.57 8.84 26.74
C LEU A 86 -7.49 10.23 27.37
N THR A 87 -6.58 11.06 26.88
CA THR A 87 -6.45 12.45 27.35
C THR A 87 -7.19 13.37 26.40
N ILE A 88 -8.22 14.07 26.91
CA ILE A 88 -9.03 15.01 26.14
C ILE A 88 -8.72 16.42 26.65
N SER A 89 -8.30 17.30 25.75
CA SER A 89 -8.11 18.71 26.11
C SER A 89 -9.46 19.35 26.42
N CYS A 90 -9.50 20.09 27.53
CA CYS A 90 -10.68 20.82 27.97
C CYS A 90 -11.13 21.89 26.97
N THR A 91 -10.23 22.36 26.09
CA THR A 91 -10.61 23.25 24.98
C THR A 91 -11.56 22.60 23.99
N TYR A 92 -11.38 21.31 23.69
CA TYR A 92 -12.28 20.55 22.84
C TYR A 92 -13.50 20.06 23.62
N ALA A 93 -13.33 19.70 24.89
CA ALA A 93 -14.43 19.23 25.71
C ALA A 93 -15.56 20.25 25.89
N LEU A 94 -15.21 21.55 25.95
CA LEU A 94 -16.18 22.63 26.07
C LEU A 94 -16.88 22.98 24.75
N GLN A 95 -16.42 22.47 23.60
CA GLN A 95 -17.04 22.72 22.29
C GLN A 95 -18.29 21.87 22.04
N GLY A 96 -18.48 20.78 22.78
CA GLY A 96 -19.64 19.90 22.67
C GLY A 96 -19.32 18.42 22.81
N LYS A 97 -20.37 17.60 22.91
CA LYS A 97 -20.25 16.14 23.01
C LYS A 97 -19.57 15.52 21.79
N ASP A 98 -19.88 15.99 20.59
CA ASP A 98 -19.29 15.50 19.34
C ASP A 98 -17.78 15.75 19.31
N ALA A 99 -17.32 16.91 19.80
CA ALA A 99 -15.88 17.23 19.87
C ALA A 99 -15.15 16.30 20.87
N ILE A 100 -15.80 15.93 21.98
CA ILE A 100 -15.27 14.95 22.94
C ILE A 100 -15.14 13.58 22.29
N ILE A 101 -16.17 13.12 21.58
CA ILE A 101 -16.17 11.82 20.90
C ILE A 101 -15.06 11.80 19.83
N ASP A 102 -14.94 12.86 19.03
CA ASP A 102 -13.92 12.97 17.99
C ASP A 102 -12.49 12.92 18.56
N GLU A 103 -12.24 13.66 19.64
CA GLU A 103 -10.95 13.67 20.30
C GLU A 103 -10.65 12.33 21.00
N ALA A 104 -11.65 11.72 21.63
CA ALA A 104 -11.52 10.39 22.25
C ALA A 104 -11.19 9.31 21.21
N ILE A 105 -11.82 9.34 20.03
CA ILE A 105 -11.53 8.41 18.94
C ILE A 105 -10.11 8.61 18.41
N LYS A 106 -9.70 9.86 18.19
CA LYS A 106 -8.32 10.16 17.77
C LYS A 106 -7.30 9.67 18.79
N GLY A 107 -7.54 9.93 20.08
CA GLY A 107 -6.71 9.44 21.18
C GLY A 107 -6.65 7.91 21.20
N LEU A 108 -7.79 7.24 21.01
CA LEU A 108 -7.84 5.78 20.97
C LEU A 108 -7.05 5.21 19.78
N ILE A 109 -7.20 5.79 18.59
CA ILE A 109 -6.42 5.37 17.40
C ILE A 109 -4.94 5.58 17.67
N HIS A 110 -4.55 6.72 18.25
CA HIS A 110 -3.16 7.02 18.58
C HIS A 110 -2.56 5.99 19.55
N GLU A 111 -3.24 5.73 20.66
CA GLU A 111 -2.82 4.73 21.65
C GLU A 111 -2.73 3.32 21.03
N VAL A 112 -3.73 2.91 20.24
CA VAL A 112 -3.72 1.60 19.55
C VAL A 112 -2.59 1.50 18.53
N TYR A 113 -2.32 2.59 17.80
CA TYR A 113 -1.32 2.64 16.76
C TYR A 113 0.09 2.48 17.32
N TYR A 114 0.44 3.26 18.34
CA TYR A 114 1.77 3.27 18.97
C TYR A 114 1.92 2.27 20.13
N ARG A 115 0.90 1.45 20.39
CA ARG A 115 0.97 0.42 21.43
C ARG A 115 2.15 -0.52 21.17
N GLN A 116 2.96 -0.73 22.20
CA GLN A 116 4.00 -1.75 22.16
C GLN A 116 3.35 -3.13 22.37
N TYR A 117 3.61 -4.05 21.43
CA TYR A 117 3.17 -5.44 21.50
C TYR A 117 4.38 -6.34 21.67
N ASP A 118 4.37 -7.21 22.67
CA ASP A 118 5.49 -8.11 23.00
C ASP A 118 5.54 -9.38 22.14
N CYS A 119 4.56 -9.58 21.26
CA CYS A 119 4.49 -10.72 20.34
C CYS A 119 4.95 -10.35 18.92
N ASP A 120 5.47 -11.30 18.14
CA ASP A 120 5.66 -11.10 16.71
C ASP A 120 4.31 -10.95 15.99
N PHE A 121 4.29 -10.28 14.84
CA PHE A 121 3.07 -10.00 14.08
C PHE A 121 2.17 -11.23 13.89
N ILE A 122 2.73 -12.37 13.47
CA ILE A 122 1.98 -13.62 13.25
C ILE A 122 1.45 -14.22 14.57
N HIS A 123 2.21 -14.09 15.65
CA HIS A 123 1.76 -14.55 16.96
C HIS A 123 0.64 -13.65 17.50
N CYS A 124 0.78 -12.33 17.40
CA CYS A 124 -0.29 -11.38 17.75
C CYS A 124 -1.55 -11.60 16.91
N PHE A 125 -1.41 -11.92 15.62
CA PHE A 125 -2.53 -12.21 14.72
C PHE A 125 -3.30 -13.46 15.13
N LYS A 126 -2.62 -14.48 15.65
CA LYS A 126 -3.28 -15.71 16.09
C LYS A 126 -3.91 -15.61 17.48
N GLN A 127 -3.36 -14.78 18.36
CA GLN A 127 -3.76 -14.71 19.76
C GLN A 127 -4.88 -13.71 20.05
N ASN A 128 -4.97 -12.62 19.28
CA ASN A 128 -5.93 -11.55 19.58
C ASN A 128 -7.26 -11.78 18.88
N GLU A 129 -8.34 -11.79 19.66
CA GLU A 129 -9.73 -11.81 19.14
C GLU A 129 -10.11 -10.49 18.45
N LEU A 130 -9.48 -9.38 18.84
CA LEU A 130 -9.72 -8.05 18.25
C LEU A 130 -8.60 -7.65 17.27
N PRO A 131 -8.92 -7.39 15.99
CA PRO A 131 -7.94 -7.06 14.95
C PRO A 131 -7.39 -5.63 15.03
N LEU A 132 -7.52 -4.93 16.16
CA LEU A 132 -7.02 -3.57 16.33
C LEU A 132 -5.49 -3.49 16.20
N PHE A 133 -4.76 -4.56 16.58
CA PHE A 133 -3.33 -4.60 16.36
C PHE A 133 -2.95 -4.53 14.87
N VAL A 134 -3.84 -4.93 13.95
CA VAL A 134 -3.55 -4.94 12.50
C VAL A 134 -3.40 -3.51 11.96
N ILE A 135 -3.97 -2.51 12.63
CA ILE A 135 -3.80 -1.08 12.29
C ILE A 135 -2.64 -0.40 13.05
N SER A 136 -1.79 -1.17 13.75
CA SER A 136 -0.69 -0.61 14.54
C SER A 136 0.56 -0.27 13.72
N GLU A 137 1.45 0.53 14.30
CA GLU A 137 2.80 0.80 13.79
C GLU A 137 3.59 -0.51 13.58
N LYS A 138 3.43 -1.49 14.47
CA LYS A 138 4.07 -2.80 14.34
C LYS A 138 3.64 -3.51 13.05
N SER A 139 2.36 -3.41 12.71
CA SER A 139 1.82 -3.92 11.45
C SER A 139 2.36 -3.15 10.25
N HIS A 140 2.39 -1.81 10.33
CA HIS A 140 3.00 -0.96 9.29
C HIS A 140 4.43 -1.40 8.95
N ILE A 141 5.29 -1.54 9.98
CA ILE A 141 6.70 -1.95 9.83
C ILE A 141 6.79 -3.37 9.25
N PHE A 142 5.92 -4.30 9.67
CA PHE A 142 5.91 -5.66 9.14
C PHE A 142 5.63 -5.68 7.62
N TRP A 143 4.59 -4.97 7.17
CA TRP A 143 4.23 -4.91 5.76
C TRP A 143 5.26 -4.16 4.91
N GLU A 144 5.86 -3.11 5.47
CA GLU A 144 6.96 -2.37 4.84
C GLU A 144 8.20 -3.25 4.63
N ASN A 145 8.61 -4.00 5.66
CA ASN A 145 9.72 -4.94 5.55
C ASN A 145 9.43 -6.06 4.55
N ALA A 146 8.21 -6.62 4.58
CA ALA A 146 7.77 -7.62 3.62
C ALA A 146 7.81 -7.07 2.18
N PHE A 147 7.41 -5.82 1.98
CA PHE A 147 7.49 -5.15 0.68
C PHE A 147 8.94 -5.08 0.18
N TYR A 148 9.90 -4.66 1.01
CA TYR A 148 11.31 -4.61 0.62
C TYR A 148 11.88 -5.98 0.23
N ILE A 149 11.52 -7.03 0.98
CA ILE A 149 11.91 -8.41 0.66
C ILE A 149 11.31 -8.83 -0.69
N SER A 150 10.04 -8.51 -0.94
CA SER A 150 9.36 -8.80 -2.20
C SER A 150 9.99 -8.06 -3.39
N VAL A 151 10.39 -6.80 -3.20
CA VAL A 151 11.12 -6.03 -4.23
C VAL A 151 12.47 -6.68 -4.53
N LEU A 152 13.22 -7.12 -3.51
CA LEU A 152 14.48 -7.83 -3.72
C LEU A 152 14.29 -9.12 -4.53
N ALA A 153 13.26 -9.91 -4.20
CA ALA A 153 12.89 -11.10 -4.96
C ALA A 153 12.54 -10.77 -6.43
N CYS A 154 11.77 -9.70 -6.66
CA CYS A 154 11.47 -9.19 -8.00
C CYS A 154 12.75 -8.82 -8.76
N LEU A 155 13.72 -8.16 -8.12
CA LEU A 155 14.99 -7.79 -8.76
C LEU A 155 15.80 -9.03 -9.20
N ILE A 156 15.83 -10.07 -8.38
CA ILE A 156 16.50 -11.34 -8.71
C ILE A 156 15.80 -12.00 -9.91
N LEU A 157 14.46 -12.06 -9.90
CA LEU A 157 13.67 -12.60 -11.02
C LEU A 157 13.85 -11.78 -12.30
N LEU A 158 13.90 -10.45 -12.19
CA LEU A 158 14.19 -9.54 -13.29
C LEU A 158 15.58 -9.79 -13.89
N ALA A 159 16.60 -9.98 -13.05
CA ALA A 159 17.94 -10.33 -13.51
C ALA A 159 17.94 -11.68 -14.25
N GLY A 160 17.27 -12.70 -13.70
CA GLY A 160 17.09 -14.00 -14.35
C GLY A 160 16.39 -13.89 -15.71
N ALA A 161 15.26 -13.16 -15.76
CA ALA A 161 14.53 -12.89 -17.00
C ALA A 161 15.41 -12.13 -18.02
N PHE A 162 16.18 -11.14 -17.56
CA PHE A 162 17.10 -10.40 -18.42
C PHE A 162 18.09 -11.35 -19.09
N PHE A 163 18.71 -12.28 -18.35
CA PHE A 163 19.62 -13.28 -18.94
C PHE A 163 18.92 -14.22 -19.93
N LEU A 164 17.69 -14.64 -19.64
CA LEU A 164 16.90 -15.53 -20.50
C LEU A 164 16.37 -14.87 -21.78
N ILE A 165 16.23 -13.55 -21.85
CA ILE A 165 15.77 -12.88 -23.08
C ILE A 165 16.92 -12.76 -24.09
N LYS A 166 16.66 -13.23 -25.33
CA LYS A 166 17.62 -13.14 -26.46
C LYS A 166 17.88 -11.69 -26.87
N ASN A 167 16.84 -10.87 -26.99
CA ASN A 167 16.97 -9.45 -27.34
C ASN A 167 16.73 -8.57 -26.10
N LYS A 168 17.81 -8.15 -25.45
CA LYS A 168 17.78 -7.42 -24.16
C LYS A 168 16.89 -6.17 -24.14
N ARG A 169 16.60 -5.57 -25.30
CA ARG A 169 15.69 -4.41 -25.39
C ARG A 169 14.22 -4.78 -25.19
N ASN A 170 13.83 -5.99 -25.61
CA ASN A 170 12.46 -6.46 -25.40
C ASN A 170 12.18 -6.69 -23.91
N PHE A 171 13.21 -6.85 -23.07
CA PHE A 171 13.07 -6.98 -21.62
C PHE A 171 12.38 -5.75 -21.02
N LEU A 172 12.86 -4.54 -21.32
CA LEU A 172 12.29 -3.31 -20.74
C LEU A 172 10.83 -3.11 -21.13
N ILE A 173 10.51 -3.36 -22.41
CA ILE A 173 9.13 -3.27 -22.90
C ILE A 173 8.25 -4.34 -22.23
N LEU A 174 8.73 -5.59 -22.14
CA LEU A 174 7.97 -6.69 -21.53
C LEU A 174 7.70 -6.42 -20.05
N THR A 175 8.72 -6.05 -19.27
CA THR A 175 8.59 -5.72 -17.85
C THR A 175 7.64 -4.53 -17.65
N GLY A 176 7.78 -3.48 -18.46
CA GLY A 176 6.90 -2.31 -18.38
C GLY A 176 5.44 -2.62 -18.71
N VAL A 177 5.19 -3.48 -19.71
CA VAL A 177 3.84 -3.98 -20.02
C VAL A 177 3.28 -4.80 -18.86
N LEU A 178 4.09 -5.68 -18.26
CA LEU A 178 3.68 -6.50 -17.13
C LEU A 178 3.30 -5.62 -15.92
N MET A 179 4.13 -4.65 -15.55
CA MET A 179 3.86 -3.71 -14.46
C MET A 179 2.58 -2.90 -14.71
N THR A 180 2.42 -2.37 -15.93
CA THR A 180 1.21 -1.64 -16.36
C THR A 180 -0.03 -2.52 -16.22
N LEU A 181 0.01 -3.75 -16.73
CA LEU A 181 -1.14 -4.67 -16.73
C LEU A 181 -1.54 -5.08 -15.31
N ILE A 182 -0.56 -5.32 -14.42
CA ILE A 182 -0.80 -5.65 -13.02
C ILE A 182 -1.40 -4.46 -12.26
N SER A 183 -1.02 -3.22 -12.57
CA SER A 183 -1.52 -2.03 -11.86
C SER A 183 -3.00 -1.73 -12.14
N LEU A 184 -3.50 -2.08 -13.34
CA LEU A 184 -4.89 -1.78 -13.76
C LEU A 184 -5.99 -2.30 -12.81
N PRO A 185 -6.00 -3.58 -12.36
CA PRO A 185 -7.02 -4.07 -11.44
C PRO A 185 -7.03 -3.31 -10.10
N PHE A 186 -5.88 -2.86 -9.62
CA PHE A 186 -5.79 -2.12 -8.35
C PHE A 186 -6.38 -0.72 -8.41
N PHE A 187 -6.37 -0.08 -9.59
CA PHE A 187 -6.97 1.24 -9.77
C PHE A 187 -8.47 1.26 -9.48
N LYS A 188 -9.17 0.13 -9.72
CA LYS A 188 -10.61 -0.04 -9.47
C LYS A 188 -10.92 -0.90 -8.24
N ILE A 189 -9.94 -1.19 -7.38
CA ILE A 189 -10.17 -2.09 -6.24
C ILE A 189 -11.28 -1.58 -5.31
N ASN A 190 -11.38 -0.27 -5.10
CA ASN A 190 -12.42 0.30 -4.23
C ASN A 190 -13.83 -0.01 -4.74
N SER A 191 -14.03 -0.05 -6.06
CA SER A 191 -15.31 -0.45 -6.66
C SER A 191 -15.59 -1.93 -6.47
N LEU A 192 -14.57 -2.79 -6.46
CA LEU A 192 -14.72 -4.22 -6.18
C LEU A 192 -15.04 -4.46 -4.70
N ILE A 193 -14.38 -3.72 -3.80
CA ILE A 193 -14.62 -3.82 -2.35
C ILE A 193 -16.03 -3.33 -2.00
N SER A 194 -16.51 -2.24 -2.62
CA SER A 194 -17.85 -1.73 -2.36
C SER A 194 -18.97 -2.74 -2.70
N PHE A 195 -18.77 -3.64 -3.65
CA PHE A 195 -19.74 -4.72 -3.95
C PHE A 195 -19.87 -5.76 -2.83
N ILE A 196 -18.89 -5.84 -1.92
CA ILE A 196 -18.80 -6.88 -0.89
C ILE A 196 -18.98 -6.27 0.53
N SER A 197 -19.06 -4.93 0.64
CA SER A 197 -18.79 -4.17 1.87
C SER A 197 -19.87 -4.15 2.95
N ASP A 198 -20.97 -4.91 2.82
CA ASP A 198 -22.10 -4.81 3.77
C ASP A 198 -21.77 -5.32 5.19
N LYS A 199 -20.63 -6.01 5.38
CA LYS A 199 -20.22 -6.54 6.70
C LYS A 199 -19.13 -5.68 7.33
N THR A 200 -19.19 -5.51 8.66
CA THR A 200 -18.21 -4.75 9.48
C THR A 200 -16.75 -5.16 9.24
N ILE A 201 -16.50 -6.45 8.96
CA ILE A 201 -15.17 -6.97 8.64
C ILE A 201 -14.61 -6.31 7.37
N PHE A 202 -15.44 -6.04 6.36
CA PHE A 202 -15.01 -5.41 5.11
C PHE A 202 -14.66 -3.93 5.27
N LYS A 203 -15.21 -3.24 6.27
CA LYS A 203 -14.83 -1.87 6.59
C LYS A 203 -13.41 -1.79 7.15
N ILE A 204 -13.02 -2.75 7.99
CA ILE A 204 -11.62 -2.84 8.43
C ILE A 204 -10.72 -3.17 7.24
N VAL A 205 -11.14 -4.10 6.37
CA VAL A 205 -10.40 -4.43 5.16
C VAL A 205 -10.24 -3.21 4.25
N SER A 206 -11.23 -2.32 4.14
CA SER A 206 -11.11 -1.12 3.29
C SER A 206 -10.02 -0.17 3.75
N VAL A 207 -9.69 -0.13 5.06
CA VAL A 207 -8.53 0.64 5.56
C VAL A 207 -7.24 0.17 4.92
N PHE A 208 -7.05 -1.14 4.75
CA PHE A 208 -5.86 -1.72 4.09
C PHE A 208 -5.78 -1.39 2.60
N PHE A 209 -6.88 -0.94 1.99
CA PHE A 209 -6.92 -0.60 0.58
C PHE A 209 -6.98 0.92 0.32
N SER A 210 -7.04 1.77 1.33
CA SER A 210 -7.07 3.25 1.18
C SER A 210 -5.86 3.79 0.40
N GLY A 211 -4.66 3.24 0.63
CA GLY A 211 -3.41 3.60 -0.04
C GLY A 211 -3.19 2.93 -1.41
N THR A 212 -4.08 2.03 -1.83
CA THR A 212 -3.91 1.24 -3.06
C THR A 212 -3.83 2.09 -4.31
N LYS A 213 -4.59 3.19 -4.37
CA LYS A 213 -4.57 4.09 -5.53
C LYS A 213 -3.18 4.68 -5.73
N THR A 214 -2.53 5.11 -4.65
CA THR A 214 -1.18 5.71 -4.70
C THR A 214 -0.14 4.67 -5.14
N ALA A 215 -0.17 3.47 -4.55
CA ALA A 215 0.74 2.39 -4.93
C ALA A 215 0.54 1.95 -6.39
N SER A 216 -0.72 1.76 -6.81
CA SER A 216 -1.09 1.40 -8.18
C SER A 216 -0.63 2.45 -9.19
N LEU A 217 -0.81 3.74 -8.88
CA LEU A 217 -0.43 4.84 -9.77
C LEU A 217 1.09 4.92 -9.92
N LEU A 218 1.85 4.71 -8.83
CA LEU A 218 3.31 4.66 -8.89
C LEU A 218 3.80 3.54 -9.83
N PHE A 219 3.26 2.33 -9.69
CA PHE A 219 3.62 1.19 -10.56
C PHE A 219 3.21 1.41 -12.01
N LEU A 220 2.06 2.07 -12.24
CA LEU A 220 1.61 2.43 -13.58
C LEU A 220 2.58 3.42 -14.25
N ILE A 221 2.97 4.49 -13.55
CA ILE A 221 3.93 5.48 -14.07
C ILE A 221 5.28 4.82 -14.37
N LEU A 222 5.80 4.01 -13.44
CA LEU A 222 7.05 3.28 -13.64
C LEU A 222 6.96 2.32 -14.83
N GLY A 223 5.85 1.61 -14.97
CA GLY A 223 5.59 0.72 -16.11
C GLY A 223 5.60 1.46 -17.45
N ILE A 224 4.89 2.59 -17.54
CA ILE A 224 4.83 3.43 -18.74
C ILE A 224 6.23 4.00 -19.07
N ALA A 225 6.95 4.50 -18.07
CA ALA A 225 8.29 5.04 -18.24
C ALA A 225 9.25 3.98 -18.81
N LEU A 226 9.19 2.74 -18.32
CA LEU A 226 9.97 1.61 -18.84
C LEU A 226 9.61 1.25 -20.29
N ILE A 227 8.33 1.30 -20.66
CA ILE A 227 7.89 1.06 -22.04
C ILE A 227 8.46 2.13 -22.97
N ILE A 228 8.29 3.42 -22.63
CA ILE A 228 8.80 4.55 -23.43
C ILE A 228 10.31 4.43 -23.60
N PHE A 229 11.04 4.19 -22.51
CA PHE A 229 12.49 4.02 -22.53
C PHE A 229 12.91 2.83 -23.43
N GLY A 230 12.20 1.70 -23.33
CA GLY A 230 12.42 0.55 -24.20
C GLY A 230 12.19 0.83 -25.70
N ILE A 231 11.17 1.63 -26.03
CA ILE A 231 10.89 2.06 -27.42
C ILE A 231 12.00 2.98 -27.95
N VAL A 232 12.44 3.97 -27.17
CA VAL A 232 13.50 4.90 -27.56
C VAL A 232 14.81 4.15 -27.86
N LEU A 233 15.22 3.22 -26.98
CA LEU A 233 16.39 2.37 -27.21
C LEU A 233 16.26 1.53 -28.50
N ARG A 234 15.05 1.07 -28.82
CA ARG A 234 14.79 0.33 -30.08
C ARG A 234 15.00 1.20 -31.32
N ILE A 235 14.63 2.48 -31.26
CA ILE A 235 14.79 3.42 -32.38
C ILE A 235 16.28 3.75 -32.60
N ILE A 236 17.03 4.03 -31.53
CA ILE A 236 18.46 4.37 -31.59
C ILE A 236 19.25 3.26 -32.28
N GLU A 237 19.03 2.00 -31.91
CA GLU A 237 19.80 0.90 -32.53
C GLU A 237 19.41 0.66 -33.99
N LYS A 238 18.13 0.82 -34.36
CA LYS A 238 17.72 0.74 -35.78
C LYS A 238 18.46 1.77 -36.63
N LYS A 239 18.60 3.00 -36.12
CA LYS A 239 19.40 4.04 -36.79
C LYS A 239 20.86 3.62 -36.91
N GLN A 240 21.48 3.15 -35.83
CA GLN A 240 22.89 2.72 -35.83
C GLN A 240 23.15 1.56 -36.83
N LYS A 241 22.27 0.56 -36.88
CA LYS A 241 22.36 -0.53 -37.88
C LYS A 241 22.27 -0.03 -39.32
N THR A 242 21.42 0.96 -39.57
CA THR A 242 21.24 1.55 -40.90
C THR A 242 22.47 2.35 -41.34
N ILE A 243 23.13 3.06 -40.41
CA ILE A 243 24.38 3.78 -40.66
C ILE A 243 25.50 2.80 -41.03
N ASN A 244 25.72 1.78 -40.20
CA ASN A 244 26.77 0.78 -40.43
C ASN A 244 26.59 0.05 -41.78
N GLN A 245 25.36 -0.26 -42.18
CA GLN A 245 25.09 -0.88 -43.49
C GLN A 245 25.39 0.05 -44.67
N LYS A 246 25.14 1.36 -44.54
CA LYS A 246 25.45 2.33 -45.59
C LYS A 246 26.98 2.46 -45.77
N ASP A 247 27.74 2.42 -44.68
CA ASP A 247 29.20 2.54 -44.73
C ASP A 247 29.86 1.30 -45.34
N VAL A 248 29.38 0.08 -45.03
CA VAL A 248 29.86 -1.16 -45.65
C VAL A 248 29.57 -1.20 -47.16
N LYS A 249 28.40 -0.71 -47.61
CA LYS A 249 28.09 -0.63 -49.05
C LYS A 249 28.98 0.37 -49.78
N LYS A 250 29.35 1.49 -49.14
CA LYS A 250 30.27 2.49 -49.72
C LYS A 250 31.70 1.96 -49.86
N SER A 251 32.19 1.21 -48.87
CA SER A 251 33.55 0.64 -48.93
C SER A 251 33.68 -0.45 -50.00
N THR A 252 32.64 -1.26 -50.21
CA THR A 252 32.63 -2.31 -51.24
C THR A 252 32.65 -1.72 -52.66
N LYS A 253 31.91 -0.63 -52.92
CA LYS A 253 31.92 0.06 -54.23
C LYS A 253 33.27 0.71 -54.59
N ARG A 254 34.09 1.09 -53.60
CA ARG A 254 35.43 1.65 -53.84
C ARG A 254 36.48 0.61 -54.22
N LYS A 255 36.26 -0.67 -53.87
CA LYS A 255 37.21 -1.75 -54.21
C LYS A 255 36.99 -2.35 -55.60
N SER A 256 35.88 -2.05 -56.28
CA SER A 256 35.59 -2.56 -57.63
C SER A 256 35.81 -1.52 -58.75
N LYS A 257 36.42 -0.38 -58.43
CA LYS A 257 36.90 0.62 -59.38
C LYS A 257 38.41 0.66 -59.29
#